data_AF-A0A843H490-F1
#
_entry.id   AF-A0A843H490-F1
#
_cell.length_a   1.000
_cell.length_b   1.000
_cell.length_c   1.000
_cell.angle_alpha   90.00
_cell.angle_beta   90.00
_cell.angle_gamma   90.00
#
_symmetry.space_group_name_H-M   'P 1'
#
loop_
_entity.id
_entity.type
_entity.pdbx_description
1 polymer ?
#
loop_
_entity_poly.entity_id
_entity_poly.type
_entity_poly.pdbx_seq_one_letter_code
_entity_poly.pdbx_strand_id
1 'polypeptide(L)'
;MAETKAKRGRPPKSATASKQVEEKKTENTSQDEIIKQLMAQIEEQNKKMAEMQSQINKQPQTTIIQQNSGLSGKKVKVVNLMHNPLNISTEPNGMGRVFTFREYGDTRLIKYDDLADIVASYPNTMEGGLAYICDKEVVESLGLSEEYEKLFDKATMDKIIKLREESDLELFLGMDKNLQESTARKIAERLNANEKVDYNYINTIKEKTGIDIESIAENLKDFDKKPDDEE
;
A
#
# COMPACT_ATOMS: atom_id res chain seq x y z
N MET A 1 44.19 -36.34 -46.38
CA MET A 1 45.63 -36.59 -46.64
C MET A 1 45.97 -35.95 -48.00
N ALA A 2 47.17 -35.37 -48.16
CA ALA A 2 47.62 -34.57 -49.33
C ALA A 2 46.76 -33.32 -49.62
N GLU A 3 47.24 -32.08 -49.79
CA GLU A 3 48.59 -31.49 -49.88
C GLU A 3 49.41 -31.69 -51.18
N THR A 4 49.35 -30.69 -52.08
CA THR A 4 50.43 -30.05 -52.89
C THR A 4 49.73 -29.02 -53.84
N LYS A 5 50.12 -27.74 -54.05
CA LYS A 5 51.40 -27.03 -54.34
C LYS A 5 51.94 -27.31 -55.75
N ALA A 6 52.36 -26.35 -56.60
CA ALA A 6 52.32 -24.85 -56.61
C ALA A 6 52.48 -24.38 -58.10
N LYS A 7 53.02 -23.22 -58.59
CA LYS A 7 53.82 -22.07 -58.08
C LYS A 7 53.90 -20.97 -59.20
N ARG A 8 54.50 -19.79 -58.90
CA ARG A 8 54.83 -18.60 -59.79
C ARG A 8 53.69 -17.56 -59.96
N GLY A 9 53.90 -16.23 -59.92
CA GLY A 9 55.12 -15.38 -59.78
C GLY A 9 54.94 -14.13 -58.86
N ARG A 10 55.86 -13.14 -58.90
CA ARG A 10 56.02 -12.00 -57.93
C ARG A 10 57.02 -10.94 -58.51
N PRO A 11 57.25 -9.70 -57.94
CA PRO A 11 56.40 -8.55 -57.51
C PRO A 11 56.24 -7.54 -58.71
N PRO A 12 56.20 -6.17 -58.62
CA PRO A 12 55.85 -5.13 -57.61
C PRO A 12 54.54 -4.35 -57.99
N LYS A 13 54.03 -3.25 -57.39
CA LYS A 13 54.29 -2.30 -56.26
C LYS A 13 54.69 -0.84 -56.61
N SER A 14 53.87 0.14 -56.15
CA SER A 14 54.01 1.62 -56.14
C SER A 14 53.80 2.38 -57.48
N ALA A 15 53.31 3.64 -57.55
CA ALA A 15 52.52 4.49 -56.62
C ALA A 15 51.96 5.78 -57.32
N THR A 16 51.16 6.57 -56.59
CA THR A 16 51.01 8.06 -56.70
C THR A 16 50.05 8.71 -57.74
N ALA A 17 48.82 8.99 -57.28
CA ALA A 17 48.05 10.26 -57.35
C ALA A 17 47.57 10.94 -58.68
N SER A 18 46.33 11.50 -58.62
CA SER A 18 45.89 12.86 -59.06
C SER A 18 44.66 12.96 -60.00
N LYS A 19 43.56 13.52 -59.45
CA LYS A 19 42.53 14.42 -60.05
C LYS A 19 41.87 14.12 -61.42
N GLN A 20 40.59 13.77 -61.36
CA GLN A 20 39.39 14.45 -61.92
C GLN A 20 38.19 13.51 -61.64
N VAL A 21 37.07 13.84 -60.98
CA VAL A 21 36.39 15.10 -60.59
C VAL A 21 35.68 15.83 -61.73
N GLU A 22 34.51 15.29 -62.10
CA GLU A 22 33.28 16.07 -62.26
C GLU A 22 32.05 15.16 -61.92
N GLU A 23 30.83 15.68 -62.01
CA GLU A 23 29.55 14.96 -61.77
C GLU A 23 29.31 14.33 -60.37
N LYS A 24 29.54 15.07 -59.27
CA LYS A 24 28.74 14.85 -58.04
C LYS A 24 28.63 16.09 -57.15
N LYS A 25 27.66 16.98 -57.43
CA LYS A 25 27.56 18.28 -56.73
C LYS A 25 26.14 18.86 -56.61
N THR A 26 25.14 18.04 -56.29
CA THR A 26 23.74 18.52 -56.13
C THR A 26 22.93 17.90 -54.98
N GLU A 27 23.49 16.99 -54.17
CA GLU A 27 22.76 16.29 -53.09
C GLU A 27 23.34 16.47 -51.68
N ASN A 28 24.64 16.74 -51.53
CA ASN A 28 25.28 16.75 -50.19
C ASN A 28 24.83 17.92 -49.29
N THR A 29 24.47 19.07 -49.86
CA THR A 29 24.22 20.30 -49.08
C THR A 29 23.12 20.13 -48.03
N SER A 30 22.06 19.40 -48.37
CA SER A 30 20.92 19.21 -47.47
C SER A 30 21.21 18.27 -46.30
N GLN A 31 22.15 17.32 -46.46
CA GLN A 31 22.50 16.41 -45.36
C GLN A 31 23.34 17.11 -44.29
N ASP A 32 24.30 17.96 -44.68
CA ASP A 32 25.10 18.74 -43.73
C ASP A 32 24.24 19.74 -42.93
N GLU A 33 23.24 20.37 -43.55
CA GLU A 33 22.30 21.26 -42.86
C GLU A 33 21.40 20.51 -41.87
N ILE A 34 20.88 19.33 -42.24
CA ILE A 34 20.09 18.48 -41.35
C ILE A 34 20.94 18.00 -40.16
N ILE A 35 22.17 17.53 -40.39
CA ILE A 35 23.08 17.10 -39.32
C ILE A 35 23.37 18.27 -38.35
N LYS A 36 23.57 19.48 -38.89
CA LYS A 36 23.85 20.68 -38.09
C LYS A 36 22.64 21.13 -37.26
N GLN A 37 21.42 21.03 -37.79
CA GLN A 37 20.20 21.23 -37.00
C GLN A 37 20.04 20.16 -35.92
N LEU A 38 20.30 18.88 -36.24
CA LEU A 38 20.19 17.78 -35.29
C LEU A 38 21.18 17.91 -34.13
N MET A 39 22.43 18.32 -34.40
CA MET A 39 23.43 18.60 -33.37
C MET A 39 23.00 19.75 -32.45
N ALA A 40 22.49 20.86 -33.00
CA ALA A 40 21.98 21.98 -32.21
C ALA A 40 20.79 21.55 -31.32
N GLN A 41 19.89 20.72 -31.84
CA GLN A 41 18.74 20.19 -31.09
C GLN A 41 19.16 19.25 -29.94
N ILE A 42 20.20 18.41 -30.17
CA ILE A 42 20.79 17.55 -29.13
C ILE A 42 21.49 18.40 -28.05
N GLU A 43 22.21 19.45 -28.44
CA GLU A 43 22.88 20.35 -27.48
C GLU A 43 21.85 21.13 -26.63
N GLU A 44 20.76 21.60 -27.23
CA GLU A 44 19.66 22.23 -26.50
C GLU A 44 18.92 21.26 -25.57
N GLN A 45 18.70 20.00 -25.99
CA GLN A 45 18.13 18.96 -25.12
C GLN A 45 19.05 18.62 -23.94
N ASN A 46 20.35 18.44 -24.18
CA ASN A 46 21.33 18.20 -23.12
C ASN A 46 21.37 19.35 -22.10
N LYS A 47 21.28 20.59 -22.57
CA LYS A 47 21.24 21.77 -21.70
C LYS A 47 19.99 21.81 -20.84
N LYS A 48 18.81 21.55 -21.42
CA LYS A 48 17.54 21.44 -20.67
C LYS A 48 17.55 20.27 -19.68
N MET A 49 18.22 19.15 -20.02
CA MET A 49 18.38 18.00 -19.12
C MET A 49 19.28 18.33 -17.92
N ALA A 50 20.39 19.05 -18.13
CA ALA A 50 21.25 19.54 -17.05
C ALA A 50 20.53 20.56 -16.16
N GLU A 51 19.78 21.49 -16.75
CA GLU A 51 18.94 22.44 -16.00
C GLU A 51 17.86 21.71 -15.18
N MET A 52 17.22 20.66 -15.72
CA MET A 52 16.24 19.83 -15.00
C MET A 52 16.89 19.04 -13.85
N GLN A 53 18.06 18.42 -14.04
CA GLN A 53 18.80 17.77 -12.95
C GLN A 53 19.17 18.76 -11.82
N SER A 54 19.49 20.02 -12.17
CA SER A 54 19.77 21.07 -11.18
C SER A 54 18.55 21.52 -10.37
N GLN A 55 17.33 21.21 -10.84
CA GLN A 55 16.07 21.47 -10.12
C GLN A 55 15.62 20.26 -9.30
N ILE A 56 15.85 19.03 -9.78
CA ILE A 56 15.58 17.79 -9.03
C ILE A 56 16.40 17.77 -7.72
N ASN A 57 17.66 18.19 -7.76
CA ASN A 57 18.51 18.35 -6.56
C ASN A 57 18.12 19.53 -5.63
N LYS A 58 17.00 20.23 -5.89
CA LYS A 58 16.49 21.33 -5.05
C LYS A 58 15.11 21.10 -4.45
N GLN A 59 14.40 20.04 -4.86
CA GLN A 59 13.36 19.51 -3.98
C GLN A 59 14.05 18.82 -2.79
N PRO A 60 13.55 18.95 -1.55
CA PRO A 60 14.00 18.08 -0.48
C PRO A 60 13.66 16.65 -0.91
N GLN A 61 14.68 15.82 -1.11
CA GLN A 61 14.43 14.38 -1.13
C GLN A 61 13.79 14.04 0.21
N THR A 62 12.58 13.51 0.18
CA THR A 62 12.01 12.80 1.32
C THR A 62 12.89 11.59 1.54
N THR A 63 13.92 11.77 2.36
CA THR A 63 14.76 10.67 2.85
C THR A 63 13.83 9.73 3.58
N ILE A 64 13.39 8.68 2.87
CA ILE A 64 12.85 7.49 3.51
C ILE A 64 14.03 6.97 4.33
N ILE A 65 14.04 7.31 5.61
CA ILE A 65 15.01 6.78 6.56
C ILE A 65 14.63 5.32 6.72
N GLN A 66 15.12 4.49 5.81
CA GLN A 66 15.00 3.05 5.85
C GLN A 66 15.88 2.59 7.03
N GLN A 67 15.31 2.71 8.23
CA GLN A 67 15.95 2.26 9.45
C GLN A 67 16.23 0.77 9.26
N ASN A 68 17.51 0.42 9.21
CA ASN A 68 17.95 -0.95 9.44
C ASN A 68 17.82 -1.28 10.94
N SER A 69 16.58 -1.18 11.44
CA SER A 69 16.16 -1.89 12.64
C SER A 69 16.38 -3.38 12.36
N GLY A 70 16.77 -4.15 13.38
CA GLY A 70 17.05 -5.59 13.25
C GLY A 70 15.80 -6.46 13.01
N LEU A 71 14.74 -5.86 12.48
CA LEU A 71 13.38 -6.39 12.36
C LEU A 71 13.10 -6.99 10.99
N SER A 72 13.92 -6.73 9.95
CA SER A 72 13.72 -7.34 8.63
C SER A 72 13.69 -8.88 8.73
N GLY A 73 12.66 -9.51 8.15
CA GLY A 73 12.38 -10.94 8.33
C GLY A 73 11.77 -11.37 9.68
N LYS A 74 11.68 -10.51 10.70
CA LYS A 74 10.91 -10.76 11.95
C LYS A 74 9.45 -11.02 11.57
N LYS A 75 8.84 -12.06 12.15
CA LYS A 75 7.40 -12.33 11.98
C LYS A 75 6.64 -11.68 13.12
N VAL A 76 5.80 -10.72 12.79
CA VAL A 76 5.05 -9.88 13.70
C VAL A 76 3.63 -10.42 13.83
N LYS A 77 3.10 -10.48 15.05
CA LYS A 77 1.71 -10.86 15.30
C LYS A 77 0.81 -9.64 15.11
N VAL A 78 -0.15 -9.77 14.18
CA VAL A 78 -1.21 -8.78 13.93
C VAL A 78 -2.56 -9.45 14.19
N VAL A 79 -3.50 -8.71 14.80
CA VAL A 79 -4.83 -9.17 15.22
C VAL A 79 -5.91 -8.27 14.63
N ASN A 80 -6.99 -8.85 14.11
CA ASN A 80 -8.17 -8.09 13.68
C ASN A 80 -9.01 -7.66 14.90
N LEU A 81 -9.28 -6.36 15.04
CA LEU A 81 -10.18 -5.82 16.07
C LEU A 81 -11.59 -5.48 15.54
N MET A 82 -11.81 -5.56 14.22
CA MET A 82 -13.16 -5.48 13.66
C MET A 82 -13.93 -6.80 13.82
N HIS A 83 -15.25 -6.68 13.94
CA HIS A 83 -16.20 -7.79 13.90
C HIS A 83 -16.59 -8.20 12.47
N ASN A 84 -16.31 -7.34 11.49
CA ASN A 84 -16.36 -7.68 10.07
C ASN A 84 -15.02 -8.32 9.63
N PRO A 85 -15.01 -9.15 8.58
CA PRO A 85 -13.78 -9.62 7.96
C PRO A 85 -12.92 -8.46 7.45
N LEU A 86 -11.61 -8.51 7.65
CA LEU A 86 -10.66 -7.48 7.21
C LEU A 86 -9.70 -8.06 6.17
N ASN A 87 -9.56 -7.38 5.03
CA ASN A 87 -8.55 -7.66 4.02
C ASN A 87 -7.60 -6.47 3.96
N ILE A 88 -6.29 -6.74 4.14
CA ILE A 88 -5.21 -5.77 3.94
C ILE A 88 -4.22 -6.34 2.93
N SER A 89 -3.56 -5.49 2.14
CA SER A 89 -2.59 -5.92 1.13
C SER A 89 -1.32 -5.07 1.18
N THR A 90 -0.21 -5.63 0.71
CA THR A 90 1.09 -4.94 0.66
C THR A 90 1.11 -3.78 -0.33
N GLU A 91 0.24 -3.80 -1.34
CA GLU A 91 0.06 -2.69 -2.28
C GLU A 91 -1.39 -2.18 -2.23
N PRO A 92 -1.66 -0.92 -2.64
CA PRO A 92 -3.03 -0.39 -2.69
C PRO A 92 -3.97 -1.18 -3.62
N ASN A 93 -5.27 -0.97 -3.44
CA ASN A 93 -6.34 -1.58 -4.25
C ASN A 93 -6.35 -3.12 -4.27
N GLY A 94 -5.81 -3.78 -3.24
CA GLY A 94 -5.75 -5.25 -3.19
C GLY A 94 -4.66 -5.88 -4.06
N MET A 95 -3.74 -5.08 -4.62
CA MET A 95 -2.61 -5.58 -5.39
C MET A 95 -1.50 -6.13 -4.45
N GLY A 96 -0.49 -6.79 -5.01
CA GLY A 96 0.53 -7.49 -4.23
C GLY A 96 -0.06 -8.66 -3.43
N ARG A 97 0.29 -8.74 -2.13
CA ARG A 97 -0.05 -9.89 -1.27
C ARG A 97 -1.16 -9.55 -0.27
N VAL A 98 -2.31 -10.18 -0.44
CA VAL A 98 -3.48 -10.02 0.44
C VAL A 98 -3.37 -10.90 1.70
N PHE A 99 -3.69 -10.32 2.84
CA PHE A 99 -3.86 -10.98 4.14
C PHE A 99 -5.32 -10.84 4.59
N THR A 100 -6.08 -11.93 4.49
CA THR A 100 -7.47 -12.00 4.97
C THR A 100 -7.52 -12.41 6.44
N PHE A 101 -8.19 -11.61 7.26
CA PHE A 101 -8.66 -11.92 8.60
C PHE A 101 -10.16 -12.23 8.50
N ARG A 102 -10.57 -13.42 8.92
CA ARG A 102 -11.94 -13.91 8.72
C ARG A 102 -12.92 -13.36 9.74
N GLU A 103 -12.47 -13.22 10.98
CA GLU A 103 -13.30 -12.98 12.15
C GLU A 103 -12.59 -12.03 13.13
N TYR A 104 -13.32 -11.54 14.13
CA TYR A 104 -12.77 -10.78 15.24
C TYR A 104 -11.77 -11.60 16.06
N GLY A 105 -10.60 -11.03 16.35
CA GLY A 105 -9.51 -11.72 17.04
C GLY A 105 -8.71 -12.72 16.18
N ASP A 106 -9.07 -12.91 14.89
CA ASP A 106 -8.24 -13.68 13.96
C ASP A 106 -6.82 -13.07 13.92
N THR A 107 -5.82 -13.94 13.82
CA THR A 107 -4.42 -13.61 14.02
C THR A 107 -3.62 -14.01 12.79
N ARG A 108 -2.76 -13.11 12.32
CA ARG A 108 -1.79 -13.39 11.24
C ARG A 108 -0.37 -13.10 11.70
N LEU A 109 0.57 -13.91 11.21
CA LEU A 109 2.00 -13.67 11.31
C LEU A 109 2.46 -13.07 9.98
N ILE A 110 2.67 -11.76 9.97
CA ILE A 110 3.09 -10.96 8.82
C ILE A 110 4.59 -10.68 8.97
N LYS A 111 5.39 -10.62 7.90
CA LYS A 111 6.80 -10.17 8.06
C LYS A 111 6.82 -8.68 8.38
N TYR A 112 7.86 -8.21 9.06
CA TYR A 112 8.10 -6.79 9.24
C TYR A 112 8.09 -6.03 7.89
N ASP A 113 8.73 -6.59 6.87
CA ASP A 113 8.85 -6.00 5.54
C ASP A 113 7.46 -5.91 4.86
N ASP A 114 6.72 -7.04 4.83
CA ASP A 114 5.32 -7.09 4.36
C ASP A 114 4.43 -6.07 5.13
N LEU A 115 4.69 -5.85 6.42
CA LEU A 115 3.88 -5.01 7.31
C LEU A 115 4.14 -3.51 7.10
N ALA A 116 5.39 -3.11 6.83
CA ALA A 116 5.73 -1.73 6.49
C ALA A 116 5.03 -1.30 5.18
N ASP A 117 5.01 -2.17 4.17
CA ASP A 117 4.30 -1.94 2.91
C ASP A 117 2.77 -1.80 3.11
N ILE A 118 2.19 -2.58 4.03
CA ILE A 118 0.78 -2.46 4.41
C ILE A 118 0.51 -1.13 5.14
N VAL A 119 1.36 -0.70 6.09
CA VAL A 119 1.18 0.59 6.80
C VAL A 119 1.23 1.75 5.79
N ALA A 120 2.15 1.72 4.83
CA ALA A 120 2.22 2.74 3.78
C ALA A 120 1.01 2.72 2.83
N SER A 121 0.42 1.54 2.57
CA SER A 121 -0.74 1.37 1.68
C SER A 121 -2.09 1.62 2.36
N TYR A 122 -2.19 1.40 3.67
CA TYR A 122 -3.43 1.44 4.46
C TYR A 122 -3.24 2.15 5.83
N PRO A 123 -2.74 3.40 5.87
CA PRO A 123 -2.42 4.11 7.12
C PRO A 123 -3.63 4.19 8.06
N ASN A 124 -4.76 4.72 7.58
CA ASN A 124 -6.01 4.85 8.35
C ASN A 124 -6.48 3.53 9.00
N THR A 125 -6.17 2.37 8.41
CA THR A 125 -6.56 1.04 8.93
C THR A 125 -5.69 0.60 10.11
N MET A 126 -4.44 1.06 10.14
CA MET A 126 -3.46 0.78 11.20
C MET A 126 -3.52 1.84 12.31
N GLU A 127 -3.57 3.12 11.93
CA GLU A 127 -3.73 4.27 12.84
C GLU A 127 -5.08 4.23 13.57
N GLY A 128 -6.17 3.85 12.87
CA GLY A 128 -7.49 3.65 13.46
C GLY A 128 -7.67 2.32 14.21
N GLY A 129 -6.61 1.51 14.32
CA GLY A 129 -6.60 0.28 15.12
C GLY A 129 -7.49 -0.86 14.65
N LEU A 130 -7.93 -0.84 13.39
CA LEU A 130 -8.76 -1.91 12.82
C LEU A 130 -7.96 -3.23 12.73
N ALA A 131 -6.66 -3.12 12.48
CA ALA A 131 -5.65 -4.15 12.69
C ALA A 131 -4.65 -3.71 13.78
N TYR A 132 -4.48 -4.55 14.81
CA TYR A 132 -3.64 -4.27 15.97
C TYR A 132 -2.33 -5.08 15.93
N ILE A 133 -1.20 -4.37 15.89
CA ILE A 133 0.16 -4.93 15.97
C ILE A 133 0.51 -5.23 17.44
N CYS A 134 0.79 -6.49 17.77
CA CYS A 134 1.08 -6.91 19.16
C CYS A 134 2.51 -6.66 19.65
N ASP A 135 3.36 -6.00 18.87
CA ASP A 135 4.81 -5.91 19.08
C ASP A 135 5.25 -4.44 19.13
N LYS A 136 5.61 -3.95 20.33
CA LYS A 136 5.87 -2.53 20.57
C LYS A 136 7.11 -2.01 19.82
N GLU A 137 8.18 -2.81 19.73
CA GLU A 137 9.38 -2.46 18.96
C GLU A 137 9.03 -2.19 17.49
N VAL A 138 8.07 -2.94 16.95
CA VAL A 138 7.60 -2.81 15.58
C VAL A 138 6.73 -1.56 15.42
N VAL A 139 5.77 -1.32 16.32
CA VAL A 139 4.95 -0.09 16.35
C VAL A 139 5.82 1.17 16.39
N GLU A 140 6.83 1.19 17.27
CA GLU A 140 7.82 2.28 17.37
C GLU A 140 8.61 2.47 16.08
N SER A 141 9.11 1.39 15.48
CA SER A 141 9.88 1.47 14.21
C SER A 141 9.04 1.86 12.98
N LEU A 142 7.72 1.65 13.04
CA LEU A 142 6.76 2.04 12.01
C LEU A 142 6.21 3.47 12.24
N GLY A 143 6.58 4.12 13.35
CA GLY A 143 6.17 5.49 13.67
C GLY A 143 4.74 5.63 14.21
N LEU A 144 4.09 4.54 14.59
CA LEU A 144 2.66 4.48 14.97
C LEU A 144 2.42 4.66 16.48
N SER A 145 3.43 5.08 17.26
CA SER A 145 3.38 5.07 18.73
C SER A 145 2.34 6.02 19.32
N GLU A 146 2.22 7.23 18.78
CA GLU A 146 1.29 8.24 19.33
C GLU A 146 -0.16 7.84 19.11
N GLU A 147 -0.46 7.12 18.03
CA GLU A 147 -1.75 6.54 17.70
C GLU A 147 -2.02 5.33 18.60
N TYR A 148 -1.06 4.41 18.69
CA TYR A 148 -1.18 3.16 19.46
C TYR A 148 -1.30 3.36 20.97
N GLU A 149 -0.83 4.49 21.54
CA GLU A 149 -1.14 4.86 22.94
C GLU A 149 -2.63 5.12 23.18
N LYS A 150 -3.39 5.47 22.13
CA LYS A 150 -4.84 5.75 22.19
C LYS A 150 -5.69 4.58 21.72
N LEU A 151 -5.08 3.51 21.20
CA LEU A 151 -5.79 2.36 20.65
C LEU A 151 -6.27 1.37 21.72
N PHE A 152 -7.46 0.83 21.45
CA PHE A 152 -8.10 -0.21 22.25
C PHE A 152 -7.41 -1.55 22.01
N ASP A 153 -7.10 -2.29 23.07
CA ASP A 153 -6.64 -3.67 22.97
C ASP A 153 -7.84 -4.64 22.89
N LYS A 154 -7.58 -5.91 22.57
CA LYS A 154 -8.66 -6.91 22.49
C LYS A 154 -9.41 -7.09 23.82
N ALA A 155 -8.76 -6.96 24.98
CA ALA A 155 -9.44 -7.08 26.28
C ALA A 155 -10.41 -5.91 26.53
N THR A 156 -10.04 -4.69 26.11
CA THR A 156 -10.89 -3.50 26.19
C THR A 156 -12.06 -3.59 25.20
N MET A 157 -11.82 -4.02 23.96
CA MET A 157 -12.89 -4.31 22.99
C MET A 157 -13.86 -5.38 23.53
N ASP A 158 -13.34 -6.48 24.10
CA ASP A 158 -14.13 -7.51 24.78
C ASP A 158 -14.94 -6.96 25.97
N LYS A 159 -14.56 -5.82 26.58
CA LYS A 159 -15.35 -5.12 27.62
C LYS A 159 -16.45 -4.27 27.00
N ILE A 160 -16.11 -3.37 26.07
CA ILE A 160 -17.02 -2.38 25.45
C ILE A 160 -18.29 -3.04 24.88
N ILE A 161 -18.15 -4.18 24.19
CA ILE A 161 -19.26 -4.96 23.60
C ILE A 161 -20.34 -5.35 24.62
N LYS A 162 -20.03 -5.34 25.93
CA LYS A 162 -20.95 -5.72 27.01
C LYS A 162 -21.80 -4.56 27.53
N LEU A 163 -21.41 -3.29 27.28
CA LEU A 163 -22.06 -2.06 27.75
C LEU A 163 -22.65 -2.18 29.18
N ARG A 164 -21.79 -2.36 30.18
CA ARG A 164 -22.18 -2.57 31.59
C ARG A 164 -21.97 -1.37 32.48
N GLU A 165 -21.02 -0.53 32.12
CA GLU A 165 -20.61 0.64 32.88
C GLU A 165 -20.64 1.88 31.97
N GLU A 166 -20.84 3.06 32.56
CA GLU A 166 -20.76 4.33 31.82
C GLU A 166 -19.39 4.52 31.13
N SER A 167 -18.32 3.96 31.71
CA SER A 167 -17.00 3.89 31.09
C SER A 167 -16.96 3.09 29.78
N ASP A 168 -17.79 2.05 29.63
CA ASP A 168 -17.88 1.28 28.37
C ASP A 168 -18.49 2.12 27.25
N LEU A 169 -19.45 2.99 27.60
CA LEU A 169 -20.09 3.93 26.69
C LEU A 169 -19.13 5.06 26.30
N GLU A 170 -18.39 5.64 27.23
CA GLU A 170 -17.36 6.65 26.92
C GLU A 170 -16.27 6.09 26.00
N LEU A 171 -15.78 4.88 26.29
CA LEU A 171 -14.82 4.18 25.44
C LEU A 171 -15.40 3.90 24.04
N PHE A 172 -16.66 3.48 23.93
CA PHE A 172 -17.33 3.30 22.63
C PHE A 172 -17.33 4.58 21.80
N LEU A 173 -17.70 5.71 22.43
CA LEU A 173 -17.79 7.03 21.78
C LEU A 173 -16.42 7.56 21.34
N GLY A 174 -15.32 7.09 21.96
CA GLY A 174 -13.94 7.42 21.60
C GLY A 174 -13.33 6.57 20.48
N MET A 175 -13.99 5.51 20.02
CA MET A 175 -13.49 4.66 18.92
C MET A 175 -13.59 5.35 17.54
N ASP A 176 -12.75 4.94 16.58
CA ASP A 176 -12.95 5.27 15.17
C ASP A 176 -14.33 4.82 14.66
N LYS A 177 -14.90 5.56 13.70
CA LYS A 177 -16.25 5.32 13.16
C LYS A 177 -16.43 3.91 12.58
N ASN A 178 -15.42 3.36 11.91
CA ASN A 178 -15.50 2.00 11.35
C ASN A 178 -15.51 0.95 12.49
N LEU A 179 -14.76 1.19 13.56
CA LEU A 179 -14.71 0.35 14.74
C LEU A 179 -15.99 0.49 15.59
N GLN A 180 -16.59 1.69 15.67
CA GLN A 180 -17.93 1.93 16.24
C GLN A 180 -19.00 1.13 15.50
N GLU A 181 -19.09 1.25 14.17
CA GLU A 181 -20.07 0.52 13.36
C GLU A 181 -19.91 -1.00 13.48
N SER A 182 -18.65 -1.48 13.45
CA SER A 182 -18.37 -2.91 13.60
C SER A 182 -18.72 -3.43 15.00
N THR A 183 -18.51 -2.63 16.05
CA THR A 183 -18.85 -2.99 17.44
C THR A 183 -20.35 -2.87 17.72
N ALA A 184 -21.02 -1.87 17.14
CA ALA A 184 -22.48 -1.73 17.16
C ALA A 184 -23.18 -2.96 16.57
N ARG A 185 -22.68 -3.47 15.43
CA ARG A 185 -23.14 -4.74 14.86
C ARG A 185 -23.01 -5.89 15.88
N LYS A 186 -21.89 -5.97 16.61
CA LYS A 186 -21.72 -7.05 17.60
C LYS A 186 -22.62 -6.91 18.83
N ILE A 187 -22.96 -5.68 19.22
CA ILE A 187 -23.95 -5.41 20.28
C ILE A 187 -25.36 -5.79 19.79
N ALA A 188 -25.70 -5.50 18.53
CA ALA A 188 -26.97 -5.91 17.91
C ALA A 188 -27.13 -7.44 17.83
N GLU A 189 -26.07 -8.18 17.48
CA GLU A 189 -26.06 -9.66 17.54
C GLU A 189 -26.35 -10.20 18.95
N ARG A 190 -25.84 -9.55 20.00
CA ARG A 190 -26.11 -9.92 21.40
C ARG A 190 -27.55 -9.60 21.82
N LEU A 191 -28.11 -8.50 21.32
CA LEU A 191 -29.51 -8.14 21.52
C LEU A 191 -30.44 -9.19 20.87
N ASN A 192 -30.06 -9.71 19.70
CA ASN A 192 -30.76 -10.82 19.03
C ASN A 192 -30.65 -12.14 19.80
N ALA A 193 -29.52 -12.40 20.45
CA ALA A 193 -29.32 -13.53 21.36
C ALA A 193 -30.10 -13.41 22.70
N ASN A 194 -30.87 -12.33 22.89
CA ASN A 194 -31.57 -11.98 24.14
C ASN A 194 -30.62 -11.81 25.35
N GLU A 195 -29.37 -11.42 25.12
CA GLU A 195 -28.47 -11.01 26.21
C GLU A 195 -28.95 -9.69 26.84
N LYS A 196 -28.69 -9.52 28.14
CA LYS A 196 -28.97 -8.25 28.83
C LYS A 196 -27.98 -7.17 28.39
N VAL A 197 -28.51 -6.14 27.74
CA VAL A 197 -27.85 -4.88 27.39
C VAL A 197 -28.70 -3.73 27.94
N ASP A 198 -28.09 -2.63 28.37
CA ASP A 198 -28.85 -1.47 28.85
C ASP A 198 -29.33 -0.60 27.67
N TYR A 199 -30.64 -0.44 27.55
CA TYR A 199 -31.28 0.36 26.49
C TYR A 199 -30.99 1.87 26.63
N ASN A 200 -30.66 2.37 27.82
CA ASN A 200 -30.25 3.77 28.00
C ASN A 200 -28.90 4.03 27.32
N TYR A 201 -27.97 3.07 27.38
CA TYR A 201 -26.69 3.16 26.67
C TYR A 201 -26.87 3.02 25.15
N ILE A 202 -27.75 2.11 24.69
CA ILE A 202 -28.12 2.00 23.26
C ILE A 202 -28.68 3.33 22.73
N ASN A 203 -29.64 3.94 23.44
CA ASN A 203 -30.21 5.24 23.07
C ASN A 203 -29.14 6.35 23.08
N THR A 204 -28.24 6.36 24.06
CA THR A 204 -27.15 7.36 24.12
C THR A 204 -26.16 7.21 22.97
N ILE A 205 -25.87 5.98 22.51
CA ILE A 205 -25.07 5.74 21.30
C ILE A 205 -25.80 6.29 20.07
N LYS A 206 -27.09 5.96 19.91
CA LYS A 206 -27.96 6.40 18.80
C LYS A 206 -28.03 7.93 18.71
N GLU A 207 -28.18 8.62 19.84
CA GLU A 207 -28.19 10.10 19.91
C GLU A 207 -26.82 10.73 19.59
N LYS A 208 -25.72 10.19 20.12
CA LYS A 208 -24.38 10.80 19.98
C LYS A 208 -23.63 10.44 18.70
N THR A 209 -23.90 9.28 18.10
CA THR A 209 -23.19 8.76 16.91
C THR A 209 -24.07 8.65 15.67
N GLY A 210 -25.40 8.66 15.82
CA GLY A 210 -26.35 8.31 14.76
C GLY A 210 -26.47 6.80 14.48
N ILE A 211 -25.72 5.94 15.18
CA ILE A 211 -25.73 4.49 14.95
C ILE A 211 -26.88 3.85 15.72
N ASP A 212 -27.91 3.42 14.99
CA ASP A 212 -29.09 2.75 15.55
C ASP A 212 -28.89 1.23 15.70
N ILE A 213 -28.41 0.82 16.88
CA ILE A 213 -28.19 -0.60 17.23
C ILE A 213 -29.49 -1.42 17.18
N GLU A 214 -30.65 -0.83 17.49
CA GLU A 214 -31.94 -1.53 17.46
C GLU A 214 -32.34 -1.84 16.02
N SER A 215 -32.27 -0.84 15.13
CA SER A 215 -32.51 -1.05 13.69
C SER A 215 -31.52 -2.05 13.09
N ILE A 216 -30.25 -2.05 13.49
CA ILE A 216 -29.27 -3.06 13.06
C ILE A 216 -29.69 -4.47 13.54
N ALA A 217 -30.15 -4.59 14.79
CA ALA A 217 -30.60 -5.86 15.37
C ALA A 217 -31.83 -6.42 14.63
N GLU A 218 -32.82 -5.59 14.33
CA GLU A 218 -34.01 -5.98 13.54
C GLU A 218 -33.63 -6.45 12.14
N ASN A 219 -32.81 -5.69 11.40
CA ASN A 219 -32.35 -6.07 10.06
C ASN A 219 -31.60 -7.43 10.07
N LEU A 220 -30.78 -7.70 11.09
CA LEU A 220 -30.11 -8.99 11.24
C LEU A 220 -31.11 -10.15 11.41
N LYS A 221 -32.19 -9.98 12.21
CA LYS A 221 -33.24 -11.01 12.37
C LYS A 221 -33.97 -11.32 11.07
N ASP A 222 -34.07 -10.36 10.14
CA ASP A 222 -34.81 -10.54 8.88
C ASP A 222 -33.93 -11.09 7.75
N PHE A 223 -32.60 -10.97 7.86
CA PHE A 223 -31.68 -11.75 7.02
C PHE A 223 -31.71 -13.24 7.38
N ASP A 224 -31.67 -13.60 8.67
CA ASP A 224 -31.76 -14.99 9.15
C ASP A 224 -33.13 -15.66 8.89
N LYS A 225 -34.14 -14.90 8.43
CA LYS A 225 -35.50 -15.38 8.14
C LYS A 225 -35.79 -15.63 6.66
N LYS A 226 -34.90 -15.26 5.73
CA LYS A 226 -35.11 -15.60 4.31
C LYS A 226 -34.89 -17.09 4.10
N PRO A 227 -35.93 -17.89 3.77
CA PRO A 227 -35.77 -19.30 3.45
C PRO A 227 -35.20 -19.46 2.04
N ASP A 228 -34.91 -20.70 1.67
CA ASP A 228 -34.43 -21.12 0.34
C ASP A 228 -35.53 -21.05 -0.74
N ASP A 229 -36.18 -19.89 -0.93
CA ASP A 229 -37.22 -19.63 -1.93
C ASP A 229 -36.63 -19.06 -3.25
N GLU A 230 -35.81 -19.85 -3.95
CA GLU A 230 -35.55 -19.68 -5.40
C GLU A 230 -35.19 -21.07 -6.00
N GLU A 231 -36.05 -21.60 -6.90
CA GLU A 231 -36.02 -22.98 -7.46
C GLU A 231 -34.98 -23.21 -8.58
#